data_AF-A0A0B2V0I1-F1
#
_entry.id   AF-A0A0B2V0I1-F1
#
_cell.length_a   1.000
_cell.length_b   1.000
_cell.length_c   1.000
_cell.angle_alpha   90.00
_cell.angle_beta   90.00
_cell.angle_gamma   90.00
#
_symmetry.space_group_name_H-M   'P 1'
#
loop_
_entity.id
_entity.type
_entity.pdbx_description
1 polymer ?
#
loop_
_entity_poly.entity_id
_entity_poly.type
_entity_poly.pdbx_seq_one_letter_code
_entity_poly.pdbx_strand_id
1 'polypeptide(L)'
;TQINETFRVENGFPICDKCDSLSITCKKCGCSISETFVEAMESVWHQKCFVCAACNDPFPGGVFYVFENKPYDRDCYWGARLDAVNRVH
;
A
#
# COMPACT_ATOMS: atom_id res chain seq x y z
N THR A 1 34.17 -14.97 9.37
CA THR A 1 33.50 -14.22 10.46
C THR A 1 32.06 -14.67 10.51
N GLN A 2 31.65 -15.39 11.56
CA GLN A 2 30.31 -15.96 11.70
C GLN A 2 29.31 -14.85 12.01
N ILE A 3 28.40 -14.56 11.07
CA ILE A 3 27.20 -13.77 11.34
C ILE A 3 26.14 -14.72 11.92
N ASN A 4 26.19 -14.93 13.23
CA ASN A 4 25.09 -15.52 13.98
C ASN A 4 24.02 -14.42 14.16
N GLU A 5 23.18 -14.21 13.16
CA GLU A 5 21.98 -13.38 13.31
C GLU A 5 20.83 -14.28 13.78
N THR A 6 20.34 -14.01 14.99
CA THR A 6 19.23 -14.73 15.60
C THR A 6 17.91 -14.30 14.95
N PHE A 7 17.27 -15.21 14.23
CA PHE A 7 15.92 -15.04 13.68
C PHE A 7 14.94 -15.95 14.43
N ARG A 8 13.75 -15.43 14.73
CA ARG A 8 12.61 -16.20 15.24
C ARG A 8 11.79 -16.68 14.07
N VAL A 9 11.46 -17.96 13.98
CA VAL A 9 10.59 -18.47 12.92
C VAL A 9 9.15 -18.50 13.42
N GLU A 10 8.24 -17.74 12.81
CA GLU A 10 6.79 -17.87 13.03
C GLU A 10 6.10 -18.26 11.71
N ASN A 11 5.23 -19.28 11.77
CA ASN A 11 4.53 -19.86 10.62
C ASN A 11 5.44 -20.32 9.45
N GLY A 12 6.71 -20.63 9.73
CA GLY A 12 7.69 -21.05 8.73
C GLY A 12 8.48 -19.92 8.07
N PHE A 13 8.26 -18.66 8.49
CA PHE A 13 9.01 -17.50 7.97
C PHE A 13 9.98 -16.96 9.03
N PRO A 14 11.26 -16.70 8.68
CA PRO A 14 12.21 -16.09 9.60
C PRO A 14 11.87 -14.60 9.81
N ILE A 15 11.64 -14.24 11.07
CA ILE A 15 11.41 -12.88 11.58
C ILE A 15 12.66 -12.46 12.36
N CYS A 16 13.18 -11.28 12.05
CA CYS A 16 14.32 -10.70 12.76
C CYS A 16 13.82 -9.96 14.02
N ASP A 17 14.28 -10.37 15.21
CA ASP A 17 13.89 -9.79 16.51
C ASP A 17 14.19 -8.27 16.61
N LYS A 18 15.03 -7.70 15.72
CA LYS A 18 15.32 -6.25 15.68
C LYS A 18 14.30 -5.41 14.89
N CYS A 19 13.38 -6.03 14.15
CA CYS A 19 12.54 -5.34 13.16
C CYS A 19 11.08 -5.07 13.59
N ASP A 20 10.69 -5.48 14.80
CA ASP A 20 9.28 -5.55 15.21
C ASP A 20 8.66 -4.20 15.62
N SER A 21 9.43 -3.12 15.80
CA SER A 21 8.90 -1.84 16.33
C SER A 21 9.19 -0.59 15.50
N LEU A 22 9.97 -0.72 14.42
CA LEU A 22 10.38 0.43 13.56
C LEU A 22 10.14 0.17 12.07
N SER A 23 9.45 -0.91 11.71
CA SER A 23 9.21 -1.24 10.31
C SER A 23 8.08 -0.37 9.73
N ILE A 24 8.39 0.28 8.61
CA ILE A 24 7.42 1.03 7.80
C ILE A 24 6.50 0.00 7.13
N THR A 25 5.19 0.10 7.34
CA THR A 25 4.22 -0.92 6.90
C THR A 25 3.37 -0.43 5.74
N CYS A 26 3.29 -1.22 4.67
CA CYS A 26 2.47 -0.89 3.51
C CYS A 26 0.98 -0.89 3.85
N LYS A 27 0.29 0.23 3.57
CA LYS A 27 -1.15 0.38 3.80
C LYS A 27 -2.04 -0.61 3.04
N LYS A 28 -1.62 -1.09 1.85
CA LYS A 28 -2.40 -2.07 1.05
C LYS A 28 -2.29 -3.48 1.60
N CYS A 29 -1.06 -3.99 1.77
CA CYS A 29 -0.82 -5.40 2.05
C CYS A 29 -0.49 -5.70 3.51
N GLY A 30 -0.21 -4.68 4.33
CA GLY A 30 0.17 -4.84 5.73
C GLY A 30 1.58 -5.41 5.96
N CYS A 31 2.36 -5.63 4.89
CA CYS A 31 3.74 -6.11 5.00
C CYS A 31 4.70 -4.94 5.22
N SER A 32 5.81 -5.23 5.90
CA SER A 32 6.92 -4.29 6.05
C SER A 32 7.56 -3.95 4.71
N ILE A 33 7.95 -2.69 4.54
CA ILE A 33 8.64 -2.19 3.36
C ILE A 33 10.13 -2.06 3.69
N SER A 34 10.96 -2.84 2.99
CA SER A 34 12.43 -2.75 3.06
C SER A 34 13.05 -2.07 1.82
N GLU A 35 12.23 -1.76 0.82
CA GLU A 35 12.61 -1.15 -0.46
C GLU A 35 12.18 0.33 -0.55
N THR A 36 12.39 0.96 -1.71
CA THR A 36 11.84 2.30 -1.97
C THR A 36 10.32 2.28 -1.93
N PHE A 37 9.74 3.22 -1.18
CA PHE A 37 8.30 3.31 -0.98
C PHE A 37 7.71 4.56 -1.64
N VAL A 38 6.37 4.56 -1.74
CA VAL A 38 5.57 5.73 -2.08
C VAL A 38 4.93 6.23 -0.79
N GLU A 39 5.13 7.51 -0.50
CA GLU A 39 4.42 8.20 0.57
C GLU A 39 3.23 8.96 -0.05
N ALA A 40 2.02 8.55 0.32
CA ALA A 40 0.78 9.13 -0.19
C ALA A 40 -0.35 8.90 0.80
N MET A 41 -1.24 9.90 0.93
CA MET A 41 -2.43 9.81 1.78
C MET A 41 -2.09 9.50 3.25
N GLU A 42 -1.10 10.23 3.81
CA GLU A 42 -0.61 10.06 5.20
C GLU A 42 -0.21 8.61 5.52
N SER A 43 0.20 7.87 4.49
CA SER A 43 0.51 6.45 4.57
C SER A 43 1.63 6.10 3.60
N VAL A 44 2.24 4.97 3.86
CA VAL A 44 3.35 4.40 3.06
C VAL A 44 2.88 3.18 2.30
N TRP A 45 3.39 3.02 1.09
CA TRP A 45 2.98 1.99 0.15
C TRP A 45 4.19 1.42 -0.57
N HIS A 46 4.18 0.12 -0.85
CA HIS A 46 5.06 -0.38 -1.90
C HIS A 46 4.69 0.29 -3.23
N GLN A 47 5.68 0.53 -4.10
CA GLN A 47 5.43 1.07 -5.44
C GLN A 47 4.39 0.23 -6.21
N LYS A 48 4.49 -1.11 -6.13
CA LYS A 48 3.53 -2.05 -6.73
C LYS A 48 2.16 -2.08 -6.04
N CYS A 49 2.08 -1.61 -4.80
CA CYS A 49 0.84 -1.59 -4.02
C CYS A 49 0.08 -0.28 -4.19
N PHE A 50 0.74 0.79 -4.61
CA PHE A 50 0.10 2.06 -4.89
C PHE A 50 -0.49 2.07 -6.31
N VAL A 51 -1.67 1.48 -6.42
CA VAL A 51 -2.44 1.30 -7.67
C VAL A 51 -3.90 1.72 -7.45
N CYS A 52 -4.65 1.91 -8.54
CA CYS A 52 -6.06 2.28 -8.47
C CYS A 52 -6.87 1.26 -7.66
N ALA A 53 -7.71 1.74 -6.73
CA ALA A 53 -8.54 0.90 -5.88
C ALA A 53 -9.66 0.16 -6.62
N ALA A 54 -9.99 0.57 -7.85
CA ALA A 54 -11.00 -0.07 -8.69
C ALA A 54 -10.41 -1.05 -9.70
N CYS A 55 -9.48 -0.60 -10.55
CA CYS A 55 -8.93 -1.43 -11.63
C CYS A 55 -7.63 -2.17 -11.25
N ASN A 56 -6.97 -1.80 -10.14
CA ASN A 56 -5.64 -2.28 -9.73
C ASN A 56 -4.49 -1.95 -10.69
N ASP A 57 -4.70 -1.06 -11.66
CA ASP A 57 -3.63 -0.58 -12.53
C ASP A 57 -2.80 0.54 -11.88
N PRO A 58 -1.50 0.66 -12.25
CA PRO A 58 -0.68 1.80 -11.87
C PRO A 58 -1.22 3.12 -12.42
N PHE A 59 -0.90 4.23 -11.74
CA PHE A 59 -1.34 5.56 -12.15
C PHE A 59 -0.56 6.09 -13.36
N PRO A 60 -1.22 6.35 -14.51
CA PRO A 60 -0.56 6.92 -15.68
C PRO A 60 0.06 8.28 -15.34
N GLY A 61 1.36 8.43 -15.62
CA GLY A 61 2.08 9.67 -15.32
C GLY A 61 2.22 10.00 -13.83
N GLY A 62 1.94 9.04 -12.94
CA GLY A 62 2.00 9.24 -11.49
C GLY A 62 0.87 10.11 -10.93
N VAL A 63 -0.16 10.40 -11.72
CA VAL A 63 -1.30 11.22 -11.29
C VAL A 63 -2.41 10.34 -10.74
N PHE A 64 -2.79 10.58 -9.49
CA PHE A 64 -3.87 9.87 -8.82
C PHE A 64 -4.88 10.85 -8.23
N TYR A 65 -6.10 10.35 -7.99
CA TYR A 65 -7.20 11.10 -7.39
C TYR A 65 -7.69 10.35 -6.16
N VAL A 66 -8.05 11.08 -5.10
CA VAL A 66 -8.50 10.47 -3.84
C VAL A 66 -10.01 10.60 -3.71
N PHE A 67 -10.69 9.48 -3.45
CA PHE A 67 -12.11 9.44 -3.11
C PHE A 67 -12.32 8.43 -1.97
N GLU A 68 -13.04 8.82 -0.91
CA GLU A 68 -13.26 7.98 0.29
C GLU A 68 -11.99 7.31 0.84
N ASN A 69 -10.89 8.07 0.95
CA ASN A 69 -9.57 7.57 1.40
C ASN A 69 -9.02 6.41 0.58
N LYS A 70 -9.39 6.31 -0.70
CA LYS A 70 -8.83 5.36 -1.67
C LYS A 70 -8.27 6.10 -2.89
N PRO A 71 -7.12 5.67 -3.44
CA PRO A 71 -6.55 6.27 -4.64
C PRO A 71 -7.17 5.66 -5.90
N TYR A 72 -7.44 6.48 -6.91
CA TYR A 72 -8.03 6.09 -8.19
C TYR A 72 -7.31 6.75 -9.35
N ASP A 73 -7.31 6.09 -10.50
CA ASP A 73 -7.03 6.77 -11.77
C ASP A 73 -8.18 7.75 -12.12
N ARG A 74 -7.99 8.53 -13.18
CA ARG A 74 -8.96 9.53 -13.62
C ARG A 74 -10.35 8.93 -13.89
N ASP A 75 -10.41 7.84 -14.62
CA ASP A 75 -11.66 7.29 -15.14
C ASP A 75 -12.44 6.60 -14.02
N CYS A 76 -11.74 5.80 -13.20
CA CYS A 76 -12.31 5.17 -12.02
C CYS A 76 -12.73 6.18 -10.96
N TYR A 77 -12.05 7.32 -10.84
CA TYR A 77 -12.45 8.40 -9.92
C TYR A 77 -13.82 8.97 -10.28
N TRP A 78 -14.08 9.24 -11.57
CA TRP A 78 -15.38 9.74 -12.01
C TRP A 78 -16.47 8.68 -11.87
N GLY A 79 -16.17 7.42 -12.20
CA GLY A 79 -17.09 6.30 -11.98
C GLY A 79 -17.50 6.17 -10.51
N ALA A 80 -16.52 6.09 -9.60
CA ALA A 80 -16.78 5.97 -8.17
C ALA A 80 -17.62 7.13 -7.60
N ARG A 81 -17.38 8.36 -8.07
CA ARG A 81 -18.17 9.53 -7.67
C ARG A 81 -19.60 9.51 -8.19
N LEU A 82 -19.81 9.11 -9.44
CA LEU A 82 -21.16 8.97 -10.01
C LEU A 82 -21.95 7.90 -9.26
N ASP A 83 -21.33 6.76 -8.96
CA ASP A 83 -21.95 5.67 -8.18
C ASP A 83 -22.30 6.10 -6.75
N ALA A 84 -21.53 7.01 -6.16
CA ALA A 84 -21.84 7.56 -4.84
C ALA A 84 -23.02 8.53 -4.88
N VAL A 85 -23.09 9.40 -5.90
CA VAL A 85 -24.22 10.33 -6.09
C VAL A 85 -25.52 9.56 -6.36
N ASN A 86 -25.48 8.53 -7.20
CA ASN A 86 -26.65 7.73 -7.55
C ASN A 86 -27.18 6.88 -6.37
N ARG A 87 -26.35 6.63 -5.34
CA ARG A 87 -26.76 5.92 -4.11
C ARG A 87 -27.45 6.80 -3.06
N VAL A 88 -27.44 8.12 -3.25
CA VAL A 88 -28.10 9.08 -2.35
C VAL A 88 -29.55 9.37 -2.81
N HIS A 89 -29.96 8.86 -3.96
CA HIS A 89 -31.32 8.89 -4.49
C HIS A 89 -31.99 7.53 -4.38
#